data_AF-A0A935R811-F1
#
_entry.id   AF-A0A935R811-F1
#
_cell.length_a   1.000
_cell.length_b   1.000
_cell.length_c   1.000
_cell.angle_alpha   90.00
_cell.angle_beta   90.00
_cell.angle_gamma   90.00
#
_symmetry.space_group_name_H-M   'P 1'
#
loop_
_entity.id
_entity.type
_entity.pdbx_description
1 polymer ?
#
loop_
_entity_poly.entity_id
_entity_poly.type
_entity_poly.pdbx_seq_one_letter_code
_entity_poly.pdbx_strand_id
1 'polypeptide(L)'
;MVGKEIGVYTGLYAGYSETFRRWGSSGGLVGWLLAQLLARGMVDKVIVVGRSDNDQRFFDFKIVENTADLEATGTSFYYPVSYDKALKYILANPGRYAVTGIPCFHKALRQLKADNPLIAARVVYQIGIVCGQMKSAFYLDYLARKAGTDLPPVAACFRRKDESGTGRQLSFEGTFRNAAGELETRRVSNREIGANWAMGLLNLAPVISAMTYLQKRLISP
;
A
#
# COMPACT_ATOMS: atom_id res chain seq x y z
N MET A 1 -20.93 12.92 12.42
CA MET A 1 -20.19 13.50 13.56
C MET A 1 -18.88 14.07 13.06
N VAL A 2 -18.38 15.16 13.67
CA VAL A 2 -17.08 15.76 13.32
C VAL A 2 -16.17 15.66 14.54
N GLY A 3 -15.12 14.85 14.46
CA GLY A 3 -14.09 14.76 15.48
C GLY A 3 -12.91 15.68 15.12
N LYS A 4 -12.42 16.47 16.09
CA LYS A 4 -11.35 17.45 15.88
C LYS A 4 -10.08 16.84 15.24
N GLU A 5 -9.72 15.61 15.65
CA GLU A 5 -8.50 14.91 15.22
C GLU A 5 -8.75 13.91 14.06
N ILE A 6 -9.99 13.41 13.92
CA ILE A 6 -10.33 12.28 13.04
C ILE A 6 -11.23 12.66 11.86
N GLY A 7 -11.66 13.93 11.79
CA GLY A 7 -12.49 14.45 10.73
C GLY A 7 -13.96 14.01 10.82
N VAL A 8 -14.63 13.99 9.67
CA VAL A 8 -16.06 13.67 9.56
C VAL A 8 -16.26 12.17 9.39
N TYR A 9 -17.14 11.59 10.21
CA TYR A 9 -17.48 10.17 10.17
C TYR A 9 -18.96 9.92 10.52
N THR A 10 -19.48 8.77 10.08
CA THR A 10 -20.84 8.30 10.37
C THR A 10 -20.87 7.28 11.51
N GLY A 11 -19.82 6.45 11.63
CA GLY A 11 -19.66 5.49 12.73
C GLY A 11 -18.21 5.04 12.86
N LEU A 12 -17.86 4.51 14.04
CA LEU A 12 -16.54 3.96 14.35
C LEU A 12 -16.75 2.57 14.97
N TYR A 13 -16.06 1.58 14.40
CA TYR A 13 -16.22 0.19 14.77
C TYR A 13 -14.85 -0.48 14.85
N ALA A 14 -14.73 -1.47 15.74
CA ALA A 14 -13.57 -2.35 15.81
C ALA A 14 -13.96 -3.73 15.31
N GLY A 15 -13.12 -4.32 14.44
CA GLY A 15 -13.39 -5.63 13.87
C GLY A 15 -12.20 -6.18 13.10
N TYR A 16 -12.32 -7.44 12.70
CA TYR A 16 -11.36 -8.12 11.83
C TYR A 16 -12.09 -9.06 10.87
N SER A 17 -11.43 -9.41 9.78
CA SER A 17 -11.90 -10.41 8.83
C SER A 17 -11.31 -11.77 9.17
N GLU A 18 -12.12 -12.81 9.28
CA GLU A 18 -11.63 -14.17 9.52
C GLU A 18 -10.74 -14.68 8.38
N THR A 19 -11.08 -14.35 7.13
CA THR A 19 -10.37 -14.79 5.94
C THR A 19 -9.13 -13.96 5.62
N PHE A 20 -9.18 -12.64 5.82
CA PHE A 20 -8.07 -11.74 5.47
C PHE A 20 -7.17 -11.36 6.64
N ARG A 21 -7.50 -11.68 7.90
CA ARG A 21 -6.68 -11.29 9.07
C ARG A 21 -5.29 -11.91 9.04
N ARG A 22 -5.11 -13.12 8.51
CA ARG A 22 -3.79 -13.75 8.43
C ARG A 22 -2.84 -12.96 7.55
N TRP A 23 -3.32 -12.55 6.38
CA TRP A 23 -2.54 -11.84 5.35
C TRP A 23 -2.49 -10.33 5.58
N GLY A 24 -3.48 -9.79 6.29
CA GLY A 24 -3.61 -8.39 6.65
C GLY A 24 -2.48 -7.86 7.53
N SER A 25 -2.07 -6.60 7.34
CA SER A 25 -1.16 -5.92 8.29
C SER A 25 -1.74 -5.75 9.69
N SER A 26 -3.08 -5.74 9.80
CA SER A 26 -3.86 -5.65 11.05
C SER A 26 -5.07 -6.60 10.99
N GLY A 27 -6.30 -6.11 11.04
CA GLY A 27 -7.51 -6.93 11.01
C GLY A 27 -7.94 -7.45 9.63
N GLY A 28 -7.24 -7.10 8.54
CA GLY A 28 -7.58 -7.58 7.19
C GLY A 28 -8.84 -6.96 6.56
N LEU A 29 -9.43 -5.93 7.18
CA LEU A 29 -10.70 -5.33 6.73
C LEU A 29 -10.63 -4.69 5.33
N VAL A 30 -9.50 -4.09 4.95
CA VAL A 30 -9.35 -3.48 3.61
C VAL A 30 -9.43 -4.55 2.53
N GLY A 31 -8.67 -5.63 2.65
CA GLY A 31 -8.70 -6.75 1.70
C GLY A 31 -10.09 -7.37 1.60
N TRP A 32 -10.73 -7.60 2.75
CA TRP A 32 -12.11 -8.10 2.80
C TRP A 32 -13.11 -7.16 2.11
N LEU A 33 -13.05 -5.85 2.38
CA LEU A 33 -13.94 -4.87 1.77
C LEU A 33 -13.78 -4.84 0.26
N LEU A 34 -12.53 -4.81 -0.24
CA LEU A 34 -12.24 -4.83 -1.66
C LEU A 34 -12.79 -6.11 -2.33
N ALA A 35 -12.60 -7.26 -1.70
CA ALA A 35 -13.13 -8.52 -2.20
C ALA A 35 -14.66 -8.50 -2.28
N GLN A 36 -15.34 -7.92 -1.28
CA GLN A 36 -16.79 -7.75 -1.30
C GLN A 36 -17.25 -6.79 -2.41
N LEU A 37 -16.53 -5.69 -2.64
CA LEU A 37 -16.88 -4.75 -3.71
C LEU A 37 -16.76 -5.38 -5.10
N LEU A 38 -15.72 -6.18 -5.35
CA LEU A 38 -15.55 -6.93 -6.59
C LEU A 38 -16.60 -8.03 -6.74
N ALA A 39 -16.76 -8.90 -5.73
CA ALA A 39 -17.68 -10.05 -5.79
C ALA A 39 -19.15 -9.64 -5.98
N ARG A 40 -19.54 -8.46 -5.47
CA ARG A 40 -20.89 -7.91 -5.64
C ARG A 40 -21.04 -7.06 -6.89
N GLY A 41 -20.01 -6.94 -7.72
CA GLY A 41 -20.03 -6.10 -8.92
C GLY A 41 -20.28 -4.62 -8.62
N MET A 42 -19.89 -4.13 -7.43
CA MET A 42 -19.99 -2.70 -7.07
C MET A 42 -18.86 -1.89 -7.70
N VAL A 43 -17.74 -2.57 -8.00
CA VAL A 43 -16.63 -2.07 -8.81
C VAL A 43 -16.20 -3.16 -9.78
N ASP A 44 -15.58 -2.74 -10.87
CA ASP A 44 -15.03 -3.66 -11.86
C ASP A 44 -13.56 -3.98 -11.54
N LYS A 45 -12.85 -3.02 -10.94
CA LYS A 45 -11.42 -3.11 -10.64
C LYS A 45 -11.09 -2.41 -9.33
N VAL A 46 -10.06 -2.89 -8.63
CA VAL A 46 -9.52 -2.22 -7.44
C VAL A 46 -8.05 -1.90 -7.63
N ILE A 47 -7.64 -0.76 -7.08
CA ILE A 47 -6.29 -0.22 -7.18
C ILE A 47 -5.63 -0.31 -5.80
N VAL A 48 -4.64 -1.19 -5.71
CA VAL A 48 -3.93 -1.52 -4.46
C VAL A 48 -2.43 -1.44 -4.66
N VAL A 49 -1.67 -1.23 -3.58
CA VAL A 49 -0.21 -1.37 -3.67
C VAL A 49 0.13 -2.84 -3.62
N GLY A 50 1.05 -3.27 -4.48
CA GLY A 50 1.59 -4.62 -4.49
C GLY A 50 3.02 -4.63 -5.02
N ARG A 51 3.59 -5.84 -5.14
CA ARG A 51 4.90 -6.02 -5.78
C ARG A 51 4.85 -5.53 -7.23
N SER A 52 5.83 -4.71 -7.61
CA SER A 52 5.93 -4.24 -8.99
C SER A 52 6.33 -5.38 -9.92
N ASP A 53 5.83 -5.33 -11.15
CA ASP A 53 6.27 -6.18 -12.25
C ASP A 53 7.45 -5.54 -13.03
N ASN A 54 7.95 -4.39 -12.56
CA ASN A 54 9.04 -3.62 -13.17
C ASN A 54 10.27 -3.62 -12.26
N ASP A 55 11.44 -3.92 -12.83
CA ASP A 55 12.71 -4.04 -12.10
C ASP A 55 13.22 -2.72 -11.48
N GLN A 56 12.68 -1.56 -11.88
CA GLN A 56 13.10 -0.25 -11.36
C GLN A 56 12.51 0.11 -9.99
N ARG A 57 11.41 -0.52 -9.56
CA ARG A 57 10.78 -0.24 -8.27
C ARG A 57 10.27 -1.51 -7.63
N PHE A 58 10.42 -1.62 -6.32
CA PHE A 58 10.02 -2.85 -5.62
C PHE A 58 8.50 -3.00 -5.48
N PHE A 59 7.81 -1.88 -5.25
CA PHE A 59 6.36 -1.82 -5.08
C PHE A 59 5.77 -0.73 -5.96
N ASP A 60 4.55 -0.97 -6.45
CA ASP A 60 3.80 -0.01 -7.26
C ASP A 60 2.29 -0.27 -7.08
N PHE A 61 1.46 0.63 -7.60
CA PHE A 61 0.02 0.36 -7.68
C PHE A 61 -0.26 -0.71 -8.74
N LYS A 62 -1.08 -1.69 -8.36
CA LYS A 62 -1.60 -2.75 -9.22
C LYS A 62 -3.10 -2.57 -9.42
N ILE A 63 -3.55 -3.02 -10.59
CA ILE A 63 -4.94 -3.16 -10.94
C ILE A 63 -5.30 -4.61 -10.61
N VAL A 64 -6.34 -4.81 -9.81
CA VAL A 64 -6.83 -6.14 -9.42
C VAL A 64 -8.29 -6.26 -9.82
N GLU A 65 -8.60 -7.34 -10.52
CA GLU A 65 -9.95 -7.64 -11.04
C GLU A 65 -10.53 -8.89 -10.39
N ASN A 66 -9.68 -9.81 -9.92
CA ASN A 66 -10.07 -11.04 -9.26
C ASN A 66 -9.80 -10.95 -7.75
N THR A 67 -10.75 -11.44 -6.95
CA THR A 67 -10.64 -11.47 -5.49
C THR A 67 -9.48 -12.35 -4.99
N ALA A 68 -9.10 -13.39 -5.74
CA ALA A 68 -7.98 -14.28 -5.41
C ALA A 68 -6.63 -13.52 -5.37
N ASP A 69 -6.48 -12.48 -6.20
CA ASP A 69 -5.23 -11.72 -6.29
C ASP A 69 -5.04 -10.75 -5.11
N LEU A 70 -6.08 -10.52 -4.30
CA LEU A 70 -6.01 -9.59 -3.17
C LEU A 70 -5.17 -10.11 -2.02
N GLU A 71 -5.05 -11.42 -1.82
CA GLU A 71 -4.26 -11.99 -0.72
C GLU A 71 -2.79 -11.58 -0.81
N ALA A 72 -2.24 -11.55 -2.03
CA ALA A 72 -0.87 -11.13 -2.31
C ALA A 72 -0.60 -9.64 -1.99
N THR A 73 -1.66 -8.85 -1.76
CA THR A 73 -1.58 -7.41 -1.48
C THR A 73 -1.89 -7.08 -0.01
N GLY A 74 -2.16 -8.08 0.83
CA GLY A 74 -2.68 -7.92 2.19
C GLY A 74 -1.77 -7.21 3.21
N THR A 75 -0.53 -6.86 2.86
CA THR A 75 0.42 -6.25 3.80
C THR A 75 0.57 -4.74 3.62
N SER A 76 1.28 -4.10 4.55
CA SER A 76 1.64 -2.68 4.43
C SER A 76 3.04 -2.55 3.84
N PHE A 77 3.13 -1.84 2.72
CA PHE A 77 4.38 -1.59 2.02
C PHE A 77 4.96 -0.24 2.48
N TYR A 78 5.98 -0.26 3.34
CA TYR A 78 6.66 0.96 3.79
C TYR A 78 7.71 1.38 2.75
N TYR A 79 7.23 1.76 1.57
CA TYR A 79 8.02 2.06 0.38
C TYR A 79 7.34 3.16 -0.43
N PRO A 80 8.09 4.04 -1.12
CA PRO A 80 7.48 5.09 -1.93
C PRO A 80 6.86 4.54 -3.21
N VAL A 81 5.61 4.92 -3.47
CA VAL A 81 4.84 4.56 -4.67
C VAL A 81 4.27 5.81 -5.34
N SER A 82 3.77 5.70 -6.57
CA SER A 82 3.18 6.82 -7.32
C SER A 82 1.88 6.42 -8.01
N TYR A 83 0.90 7.33 -8.01
CA TYR A 83 -0.37 7.14 -8.73
C TYR A 83 -0.26 7.25 -10.25
N ASP A 84 0.87 7.69 -10.82
CA ASP A 84 1.02 7.97 -12.26
C ASP A 84 0.42 6.87 -13.15
N LYS A 85 0.92 5.63 -13.02
CA LYS A 85 0.45 4.51 -13.84
C LYS A 85 -1.02 4.17 -13.59
N ALA A 86 -1.45 4.20 -12.34
CA ALA A 86 -2.84 3.91 -11.97
C ALA A 86 -3.81 4.94 -12.57
N LEU A 87 -3.48 6.23 -12.53
CA LEU A 87 -4.32 7.30 -13.09
C LEU A 87 -4.37 7.22 -14.61
N LYS A 88 -3.24 7.01 -15.28
CA LYS A 88 -3.20 6.77 -16.73
C LYS A 88 -4.08 5.58 -17.12
N TYR A 89 -4.00 4.49 -16.36
CA TYR A 89 -4.84 3.32 -16.58
C TYR A 89 -6.33 3.65 -16.43
N ILE A 90 -6.72 4.34 -15.35
CA ILE A 90 -8.12 4.74 -15.10
C ILE A 90 -8.65 5.63 -16.22
N LEU A 91 -7.83 6.52 -16.80
CA LEU A 91 -8.22 7.39 -17.91
C LEU A 91 -8.38 6.62 -19.23
N ALA A 92 -7.49 5.67 -19.51
CA ALA A 92 -7.53 4.89 -20.75
C ALA A 92 -8.61 3.79 -20.73
N ASN A 93 -8.93 3.24 -19.56
CA ASN A 93 -9.77 2.05 -19.44
C ASN A 93 -11.09 2.39 -18.73
N PRO A 94 -12.25 2.29 -19.41
CA PRO A 94 -13.55 2.42 -18.76
C PRO A 94 -13.74 1.40 -17.65
N GLY A 95 -14.46 1.81 -16.60
CA GLY A 95 -14.78 0.97 -15.45
C GLY A 95 -15.04 1.77 -14.19
N ARG A 96 -15.56 1.08 -13.17
CA ARG A 96 -15.76 1.56 -11.82
C ARG A 96 -14.62 1.05 -10.95
N TYR A 97 -13.93 1.97 -10.29
CA TYR A 97 -12.72 1.71 -9.54
C TYR A 97 -12.91 1.98 -8.06
N ALA A 98 -12.40 1.08 -7.21
CA ALA A 98 -12.05 1.40 -5.83
C ALA A 98 -10.55 1.64 -5.72
N VAL A 99 -10.13 2.75 -5.13
CA VAL A 99 -8.71 3.09 -4.96
C VAL A 99 -8.36 3.05 -3.48
N THR A 100 -7.33 2.28 -3.12
CA THR A 100 -6.74 2.34 -1.78
C THR A 100 -5.64 3.40 -1.72
N GLY A 101 -5.40 3.96 -0.54
CA GLY A 101 -4.37 4.97 -0.39
C GLY A 101 -4.24 5.51 1.02
N ILE A 102 -3.11 6.15 1.27
CA ILE A 102 -2.84 6.92 2.49
C ILE A 102 -3.50 8.32 2.39
N PRO A 103 -3.60 9.10 3.48
CA PRO A 103 -4.34 10.36 3.48
C PRO A 103 -3.90 11.38 2.43
N CYS A 104 -2.58 11.57 2.23
CA CYS A 104 -2.08 12.52 1.22
C CYS A 104 -2.43 12.09 -0.21
N PHE A 105 -2.45 10.78 -0.49
CA PHE A 105 -2.87 10.24 -1.78
C PHE A 105 -4.37 10.49 -2.01
N HIS A 106 -5.21 10.24 -1.00
CA HIS A 106 -6.65 10.50 -1.11
C HIS A 106 -7.00 11.97 -1.19
N LYS A 107 -6.24 12.85 -0.53
CA LYS A 107 -6.36 14.30 -0.71
C LYS A 107 -6.09 14.69 -2.17
N ALA A 108 -4.99 14.21 -2.75
CA ALA A 108 -4.64 14.48 -4.14
C ALA A 108 -5.70 13.97 -5.12
N LEU A 109 -6.18 12.74 -4.90
CA LEU A 109 -7.23 12.15 -5.73
C LEU A 109 -8.56 12.91 -5.63
N ARG A 110 -8.93 13.42 -4.45
CA ARG A 110 -10.13 14.27 -4.30
C ARG A 110 -10.01 15.58 -5.07
N GLN A 111 -8.84 16.24 -5.03
CA GLN A 111 -8.60 17.44 -5.83
C GLN A 111 -8.70 17.14 -7.33
N LEU A 112 -8.05 16.06 -7.78
CA LEU A 112 -8.11 15.64 -9.18
C LEU A 112 -9.53 15.31 -9.64
N LYS A 113 -10.36 14.70 -8.78
CA LYS A 113 -11.79 14.44 -9.09
C LYS A 113 -12.61 15.73 -9.21
N ALA A 114 -12.25 16.80 -8.52
CA ALA A 114 -12.94 18.09 -8.66
C ALA A 114 -12.68 18.71 -10.05
N ASP A 115 -11.47 18.52 -10.58
CA ASP A 115 -11.04 19.11 -11.86
C ASP A 115 -11.28 18.18 -13.07
N ASN A 116 -11.42 16.86 -12.85
CA ASN A 116 -11.54 15.86 -13.92
C ASN A 116 -12.81 15.00 -13.75
N PRO A 117 -13.90 15.32 -14.48
CA PRO A 117 -15.17 14.59 -14.42
C PRO A 117 -15.06 13.09 -14.76
N LEU A 118 -14.13 12.71 -15.64
CA LEU A 118 -13.95 11.32 -16.02
C LEU A 118 -13.40 10.48 -14.86
N ILE A 119 -12.38 10.99 -14.17
CA ILE A 119 -11.85 10.36 -12.96
C ILE A 119 -12.91 10.38 -11.85
N ALA A 120 -13.69 11.46 -11.75
CA ALA A 120 -14.78 11.57 -10.78
C ALA A 120 -15.82 10.46 -10.96
N ALA A 121 -16.24 10.22 -12.19
CA ALA A 121 -17.21 9.19 -12.56
C ALA A 121 -16.66 7.77 -12.41
N ARG A 122 -15.38 7.55 -12.74
CA ARG A 122 -14.76 6.21 -12.72
C ARG A 122 -14.32 5.79 -11.32
N VAL A 123 -13.82 6.69 -10.48
CA VAL A 123 -13.36 6.36 -9.12
C VAL A 123 -14.49 6.51 -8.11
N VAL A 124 -15.23 5.42 -7.92
CA VAL A 124 -16.46 5.38 -7.09
C VAL A 124 -16.17 5.16 -5.61
N TYR A 125 -15.05 4.51 -5.24
CA TYR A 125 -14.65 4.34 -3.83
C TYR A 125 -13.21 4.78 -3.58
N GLN A 126 -12.99 5.46 -2.45
CA GLN A 126 -11.67 5.81 -1.92
C GLN A 126 -11.51 5.17 -0.53
N ILE A 127 -10.70 4.12 -0.43
CA ILE A 127 -10.53 3.33 0.79
C ILE A 127 -9.23 3.77 1.46
N GLY A 128 -9.37 4.55 2.53
CA GLY A 128 -8.24 5.12 3.26
C GLY A 128 -7.65 4.17 4.29
N ILE A 129 -6.33 4.13 4.37
CA ILE A 129 -5.60 3.55 5.51
C ILE A 129 -4.94 4.65 6.35
N VAL A 130 -4.78 4.39 7.64
CA VAL A 130 -4.05 5.28 8.55
C VAL A 130 -2.56 5.26 8.18
N CYS A 131 -1.93 6.43 8.16
CA CYS A 131 -0.51 6.59 7.87
C CYS A 131 0.10 7.54 8.90
N GLY A 132 1.19 7.10 9.53
CA GLY A 132 2.00 7.98 10.39
C GLY A 132 3.03 8.77 9.60
N GLN A 133 3.74 8.10 8.67
CA GLN A 133 4.81 8.68 7.88
C GLN A 133 5.11 7.83 6.64
N MET A 134 5.63 8.47 5.59
CA MET A 134 6.10 7.78 4.40
C MET A 134 7.59 7.46 4.54
N LYS A 135 7.98 6.22 4.24
CA LYS A 135 9.38 5.79 4.18
C LYS A 135 9.95 5.98 2.78
N SER A 136 11.25 6.29 2.74
CA SER A 136 12.06 6.25 1.53
C SER A 136 12.36 4.79 1.11
N ALA A 137 12.80 4.59 -0.13
CA ALA A 137 13.20 3.27 -0.64
C ALA A 137 14.36 2.67 0.18
N PHE A 138 15.25 3.51 0.71
CA PHE A 138 16.38 3.10 1.55
C PHE A 138 15.96 2.36 2.83
N TYR A 139 14.71 2.49 3.26
CA TYR A 139 14.21 1.72 4.39
C TYR A 139 14.16 0.23 4.09
N LEU A 140 13.88 -0.18 2.84
CA LEU A 140 13.95 -1.58 2.44
C LEU A 140 15.40 -2.10 2.48
N ASP A 141 16.35 -1.30 2.00
CA ASP A 141 17.79 -1.65 2.02
C ASP A 141 18.29 -1.78 3.46
N TYR A 142 17.86 -0.87 4.34
CA TYR A 142 18.16 -0.93 5.76
C TYR A 142 17.65 -2.25 6.40
N LEU A 143 16.43 -2.67 6.05
CA LEU A 143 15.86 -3.92 6.55
C LEU A 143 16.57 -5.15 5.99
N ALA A 144 16.97 -5.13 4.71
CA ALA A 144 17.79 -6.20 4.11
C ALA A 144 19.12 -6.36 4.85
N ARG A 145 19.81 -5.24 5.14
CA ARG A 145 21.05 -5.23 5.92
C ARG A 145 20.87 -5.75 7.34
N LYS A 146 19.77 -5.38 8.00
CA LYS A 146 19.42 -5.96 9.30
C LYS A 146 19.18 -7.47 9.22
N ALA A 147 18.63 -7.96 8.12
CA ALA A 147 18.53 -9.40 7.81
C ALA A 147 19.87 -10.03 7.37
N GLY A 148 21.00 -9.32 7.45
CA GLY A 148 22.34 -9.84 7.22
C GLY A 148 22.76 -9.93 5.75
N THR A 149 22.15 -9.13 4.86
CA THR A 149 22.53 -9.10 3.43
C THR A 149 22.45 -7.69 2.84
N ASP A 150 23.35 -7.37 1.92
CA ASP A 150 23.28 -6.17 1.08
C ASP A 150 22.52 -6.40 -0.24
N LEU A 151 22.11 -7.63 -0.50
CA LEU A 151 21.35 -7.96 -1.70
C LEU A 151 19.91 -7.43 -1.58
N PRO A 152 19.34 -6.87 -2.66
CA PRO A 152 17.94 -6.52 -2.66
C PRO A 152 17.10 -7.80 -2.49
N PRO A 153 15.97 -7.73 -1.77
CA PRO A 153 15.06 -8.86 -1.74
C PRO A 153 14.52 -9.17 -3.13
N VAL A 154 13.93 -10.34 -3.30
CA VAL A 154 13.02 -10.73 -4.39
C VAL A 154 11.58 -10.54 -3.91
N ALA A 155 11.30 -10.77 -2.63
CA ALA A 155 10.01 -10.51 -2.01
C ALA A 155 10.23 -9.94 -0.59
N ALA A 156 9.34 -9.07 -0.14
CA ALA A 156 9.44 -8.48 1.20
C ALA A 156 8.06 -8.28 1.83
N CYS A 157 7.96 -8.67 3.10
CA CYS A 157 6.82 -8.41 3.97
C CYS A 157 7.33 -7.63 5.19
N PHE A 158 6.89 -6.38 5.32
CA PHE A 158 7.39 -5.50 6.38
C PHE A 158 6.80 -5.78 7.76
N ARG A 159 5.72 -6.55 7.82
CA ARG A 159 4.89 -6.69 9.01
C ARG A 159 4.38 -8.12 9.15
N ARG A 160 5.28 -9.10 9.02
CA ARG A 160 4.93 -10.50 9.20
C ARG A 160 4.57 -10.75 10.66
N LYS A 161 3.38 -11.33 10.87
CA LYS A 161 2.93 -11.77 12.19
C LYS A 161 3.62 -13.08 12.55
N ASP A 162 4.05 -13.18 13.81
CA ASP A 162 4.41 -14.46 14.40
C ASP A 162 3.13 -15.21 14.77
N GLU A 163 2.93 -16.41 14.23
CA GLU A 163 1.76 -17.24 14.51
C GLU A 163 1.79 -17.84 15.93
N SER A 164 2.97 -17.91 16.56
CA SER A 164 3.17 -18.43 17.91
C SER A 164 3.17 -17.34 19.00
N GLY A 165 3.24 -16.07 18.60
CA GLY A 165 3.41 -14.92 19.50
C GLY A 165 2.13 -14.15 19.81
N THR A 166 2.22 -13.21 20.76
CA THR A 166 1.16 -12.18 20.91
C THR A 166 1.12 -11.31 19.63
N GLY A 167 -0.04 -10.82 19.20
CA GLY A 167 -0.21 -10.02 17.97
C GLY A 167 0.58 -8.70 17.87
N ARG A 168 1.47 -8.44 18.83
CA ARG A 168 2.46 -7.35 18.87
C ARG A 168 3.84 -7.77 18.35
N GLN A 169 4.11 -9.07 18.22
CA GLN A 169 5.37 -9.59 17.70
C GLN A 169 5.28 -9.62 16.18
N LEU A 170 6.00 -8.68 15.57
CA LEU A 170 6.01 -8.45 14.14
C LEU A 170 7.47 -8.45 13.68
N SER A 171 7.69 -9.00 12.50
CA SER A 171 9.01 -9.12 11.90
C SER A 171 9.00 -8.58 10.48
N PHE A 172 10.14 -8.08 10.05
CA PHE A 172 10.45 -8.00 8.64
C PHE A 172 10.78 -9.41 8.14
N GLU A 173 10.23 -9.80 7.00
CA GLU A 173 10.62 -10.98 6.25
C GLU A 173 11.01 -10.56 4.83
N GLY A 174 12.21 -10.95 4.41
CA GLY A 174 12.65 -10.83 3.03
C GLY A 174 13.03 -12.19 2.46
N THR A 175 12.67 -12.45 1.21
CA THR A 175 13.22 -13.55 0.41
C THR A 175 14.29 -12.98 -0.49
N PHE A 176 15.48 -13.57 -0.50
CA PHE A 176 16.66 -13.09 -1.21
C PHE A 176 17.18 -14.19 -2.12
N ARG A 177 17.92 -13.82 -3.17
CA ARG A 177 18.67 -14.78 -3.99
C ARG A 177 20.11 -14.80 -3.50
N ASN A 178 20.61 -15.94 -3.05
CA ASN A 178 21.99 -16.07 -2.56
C ASN A 178 23.00 -16.11 -3.73
N ALA A 179 24.30 -16.18 -3.42
CA ALA A 179 25.36 -16.22 -4.44
C ALA A 179 25.30 -17.48 -5.34
N ALA A 180 24.72 -18.58 -4.86
CA ALA A 180 24.49 -19.80 -5.63
C ALA A 180 23.22 -19.72 -6.51
N GLY A 181 22.48 -18.62 -6.46
CA GLY A 181 21.23 -18.43 -7.20
C GLY A 181 19.99 -19.00 -6.51
N GLU A 182 20.11 -19.55 -5.32
CA GLU A 182 19.01 -20.16 -4.57
C GLU A 182 18.21 -19.12 -3.77
N LEU A 183 16.93 -19.39 -3.54
CA LEU A 183 16.08 -18.50 -2.75
C LEU A 183 16.19 -18.83 -1.26
N GLU A 184 16.54 -17.83 -0.46
CA GLU A 184 16.65 -17.92 0.99
C GLU A 184 15.70 -16.90 1.64
N THR A 185 14.93 -17.32 2.64
CA THR A 185 14.06 -16.40 3.40
C THR A 185 14.69 -16.06 4.73
N ARG A 186 14.85 -14.77 5.01
CA ARG A 186 15.40 -14.26 6.27
C ARG A 186 14.37 -13.39 6.98
N ARG A 187 14.38 -13.48 8.31
CA ARG A 187 13.48 -12.71 9.18
C ARG A 187 14.28 -11.94 10.22
N VAL A 188 13.80 -10.75 10.54
CA VAL A 188 14.34 -9.95 11.64
C VAL A 188 13.18 -9.39 12.45
N SER A 189 13.22 -9.58 13.77
CA SER A 189 12.18 -9.08 14.67
C SER A 189 12.22 -7.57 14.72
N ASN A 190 11.05 -6.94 14.84
CA ASN A 190 10.96 -5.51 15.07
C ASN A 190 11.77 -5.00 16.26
N ARG A 191 11.98 -5.84 17.28
CA ARG A 191 12.81 -5.49 18.45
C ARG A 191 14.29 -5.36 18.08
N GLU A 192 14.75 -6.12 17.09
CA GLU A 192 16.14 -6.18 16.63
C GLU A 192 16.42 -5.14 15.54
N ILE A 193 15.38 -4.69 14.81
CA ILE A 193 15.48 -3.62 13.80
C ILE A 193 15.98 -2.31 14.45
N GLY A 194 15.71 -2.08 15.74
CA GLY A 194 16.03 -0.83 16.44
C GLY A 194 15.05 0.29 16.07
N ALA A 195 15.04 0.74 14.81
CA ALA A 195 14.15 1.78 14.30
C ALA A 195 13.16 1.22 13.27
N ASN A 196 12.01 0.75 13.75
CA ASN A 196 10.97 0.15 12.91
C ASN A 196 10.14 1.22 12.15
N TRP A 197 9.14 0.77 11.38
CA TRP A 197 8.34 1.62 10.49
C TRP A 197 7.59 2.76 11.19
N ALA A 198 7.33 2.61 12.50
CA ALA A 198 6.63 3.62 13.29
C ALA A 198 7.55 4.75 13.78
N MET A 199 8.88 4.57 13.72
CA MET A 199 9.86 5.55 14.18
C MET A 199 10.38 6.40 13.03
N GLY A 200 10.84 7.63 13.26
CA GLY A 200 11.16 8.61 12.21
C GLY A 200 12.37 8.33 11.28
N LEU A 201 12.97 7.13 11.34
CA LEU A 201 14.16 6.80 10.54
C LEU A 201 13.82 6.61 9.04
N LEU A 202 14.62 7.20 8.15
CA LEU A 202 14.49 7.07 6.69
C LEU A 202 13.13 7.50 6.13
N ASN A 203 12.48 8.47 6.78
CA ASN A 203 11.27 9.10 6.26
C ASN A 203 11.60 9.89 4.99
N LEU A 204 10.68 9.86 4.02
CA LEU A 204 10.69 10.85 2.95
C LEU A 204 10.38 12.21 3.55
N ALA A 205 11.20 13.21 3.25
CA ALA A 205 10.87 14.59 3.55
C ALA A 205 9.50 14.92 2.93
N PRO A 206 8.64 15.71 3.60
CA PRO A 206 7.35 16.09 3.03
C PRO A 206 7.60 16.83 1.72
N VAL A 207 7.33 16.15 0.60
CA VAL A 207 7.40 16.76 -0.73
C VAL A 207 6.13 17.59 -0.90
N ILE A 208 6.15 18.83 -0.41
CA ILE A 208 5.07 19.80 -0.59
C ILE A 208 4.90 20.18 -2.08
N SER A 209 5.84 19.81 -2.97
CA SER A 209 5.92 20.32 -4.34
C SER A 209 5.54 19.35 -5.48
N ALA A 210 5.19 18.08 -5.22
CA ALA A 210 5.00 17.11 -6.31
C ALA A 210 3.65 17.24 -7.06
N MET A 211 2.65 17.90 -6.46
CA MET A 211 1.31 17.98 -7.05
C MET A 211 1.23 18.97 -8.22
N THR A 212 1.98 20.07 -8.19
CA THR A 212 1.99 21.08 -9.25
C THR A 212 2.60 20.54 -10.56
N TYR A 213 3.45 19.52 -10.48
CA TYR A 213 4.12 18.95 -11.65
C TYR A 213 3.25 17.92 -12.39
N LEU A 214 2.44 17.12 -11.68
CA LEU A 214 1.54 16.15 -12.30
C LEU A 214 0.33 16.79 -12.99
N GLN A 215 -0.19 17.90 -12.46
CA GLN A 215 -1.27 18.66 -13.10
C GLN A 215 -0.87 19.17 -14.50
N LYS A 216 0.38 19.57 -14.71
CA LYS A 216 0.85 20.07 -16.02
C LYS A 216 1.06 18.98 -17.08
N ARG A 217 1.31 17.72 -16.69
CA ARG A 217 1.60 16.63 -17.65
C ARG A 217 0.38 15.78 -18.03
N LEU A 218 -0.70 15.80 -17.25
CA LEU A 218 -1.93 15.07 -17.56
C LEU A 218 -2.98 15.92 -18.29
N ILE A 219 -2.75 17.23 -18.44
CA ILE A 219 -3.71 18.20 -19.02
C ILE A 219 -3.19 18.78 -20.36
N SER A 220 -1.98 18.44 -20.80
CA SER A 220 -1.53 18.83 -22.14
C SER A 220 -1.82 17.70 -23.14
N PRO A 221 -2.45 17.99 -24.30
CA PRO A 221 -2.71 17.01 -25.36
C PRO A 221 -1.42 16.40 -25.91
#